data_AF-M4AE27-F1
#
_entry.id   AF-M4AE27-F1
#
_cell.length_a   1.000
_cell.length_b   1.000
_cell.length_c   1.000
_cell.angle_alpha   90.00
_cell.angle_beta   90.00
_cell.angle_gamma   90.00
#
_symmetry.space_group_name_H-M   'P 1'
#
loop_
_entity.id
_entity.type
_entity.pdbx_description
1 polymer ?
#
loop_
_entity_poly.entity_id
_entity_poly.type
_entity_poly.pdbx_seq_one_letter_code
_entity_poly.pdbx_strand_id
1 'polypeptide(L)'
;MPKSAKKPCTTQTSISRYFGGLSSSRPQSGIKPNPAEHRLSRGKGFCLSKITKSGGREGGKVAESPSDSSAPCRRSRSTYTPLEQQVLELKQQQKDVLLAVECGYKYRFFGEDAEIAAKELNITCHLDHNFMTCSIPTHRLFVHVRRLVSHGHKVGVKQTETSALKASGTNRNALFSRQLSTLYTKSTLT
;
A
#
# COMPACT_ATOMS: atom_id res chain seq x y z
N MET A 1 54.35 -7.84 -41.08
CA MET A 1 55.54 -8.36 -40.37
C MET A 1 56.68 -7.35 -40.53
N PRO A 2 57.54 -7.15 -39.51
CA PRO A 2 57.32 -7.17 -38.05
C PRO A 2 57.16 -5.69 -37.59
N LYS A 3 57.54 -5.12 -36.43
CA LYS A 3 58.07 -5.55 -35.11
C LYS A 3 57.28 -4.78 -34.01
N SER A 4 57.14 -5.32 -32.80
CA SER A 4 56.52 -4.63 -31.66
C SER A 4 57.51 -3.78 -30.85
N ALA A 5 57.05 -2.68 -30.23
CA ALA A 5 57.78 -1.93 -29.20
C ALA A 5 57.20 -2.17 -27.80
N LYS A 6 58.03 -2.00 -26.74
CA LYS A 6 57.71 -2.44 -25.37
C LYS A 6 57.28 -1.28 -24.45
N LYS A 7 56.48 -1.59 -23.43
CA LYS A 7 56.10 -0.69 -22.33
C LYS A 7 57.26 -0.49 -21.35
N PRO A 8 57.44 0.70 -20.75
CA PRO A 8 58.03 0.84 -19.42
C PRO A 8 56.99 0.50 -18.33
N CYS A 9 57.45 0.20 -17.12
CA CYS A 9 56.62 -0.11 -15.95
C CYS A 9 56.91 0.89 -14.83
N THR A 10 55.86 1.41 -14.15
CA THR A 10 56.00 2.28 -12.98
C THR A 10 55.11 1.77 -11.84
N THR A 11 55.74 1.00 -10.95
CA THR A 11 55.54 0.81 -9.50
C THR A 11 54.16 1.10 -8.87
N GLN A 12 53.62 0.11 -8.15
CA GLN A 12 52.49 0.28 -7.23
C GLN A 12 52.85 1.12 -6.00
N THR A 13 51.92 1.98 -5.54
CA THR A 13 51.95 2.53 -4.18
C THR A 13 50.91 1.81 -3.31
N SER A 14 51.35 0.80 -2.57
CA SER A 14 50.51 0.11 -1.56
C SER A 14 50.50 0.91 -0.25
N ILE A 15 49.31 1.34 0.21
CA ILE A 15 49.13 1.95 1.54
C ILE A 15 48.55 0.90 2.49
N SER A 16 49.29 -0.18 2.68
CA SER A 16 49.11 -1.05 3.85
C SER A 16 49.74 -0.37 5.07
N ARG A 17 48.92 0.28 5.91
CA ARG A 17 49.40 0.80 7.22
C ARG A 17 48.33 0.98 8.31
N TYR A 18 47.32 0.11 8.34
CA TYR A 18 46.38 0.00 9.46
C TYR A 18 46.24 -1.44 9.96
N PHE A 19 47.37 -2.04 10.32
CA PHE A 19 47.44 -3.21 11.21
C PHE A 19 48.35 -2.86 12.39
N GLY A 20 47.73 -2.57 13.54
CA GLY A 20 48.40 -2.30 14.80
C GLY A 20 47.53 -2.86 15.93
N GLY A 21 47.76 -4.13 16.27
CA GLY A 21 47.02 -4.81 17.33
C GLY A 21 47.75 -4.71 18.66
N LEU A 22 46.99 -4.54 19.75
CA LEU A 22 47.47 -4.85 21.10
C LEU A 22 46.33 -5.50 21.91
N SER A 23 46.69 -6.40 22.81
CA SER A 23 45.80 -7.33 23.47
C SER A 23 45.34 -6.85 24.87
N SER A 24 44.12 -7.22 25.27
CA SER A 24 43.85 -7.74 26.63
C SER A 24 42.41 -8.26 26.81
N SER A 25 42.31 -9.32 27.62
CA SER A 25 41.19 -9.78 28.46
C SER A 25 39.71 -9.44 28.11
N ARG A 26 38.88 -10.50 28.05
CA ARG A 26 37.44 -10.44 28.39
C ARG A 26 37.24 -9.98 29.84
N PRO A 27 36.04 -9.48 30.18
CA PRO A 27 35.15 -10.33 31.00
C PRO A 27 33.77 -10.56 30.37
N GLN A 28 33.01 -11.52 30.92
CA GLN A 28 31.63 -11.82 30.50
C GLN A 28 30.60 -11.11 31.38
N SER A 29 29.67 -10.38 30.77
CA SER A 29 28.35 -10.07 31.32
C SER A 29 27.41 -9.67 30.17
N GLY A 30 26.10 -9.93 30.23
CA GLY A 30 25.35 -10.78 31.14
C GLY A 30 23.92 -10.89 30.62
N ILE A 31 23.32 -12.10 30.61
CA ILE A 31 21.97 -12.29 30.06
C ILE A 31 20.95 -11.56 30.93
N LYS A 32 20.17 -10.66 30.34
CA LYS A 32 18.95 -10.09 30.95
C LYS A 32 17.76 -10.33 30.01
N PRO A 33 16.84 -11.26 30.32
CA PRO A 33 15.53 -11.27 29.67
C PRO A 33 14.73 -10.06 30.16
N ASN A 34 13.79 -9.56 29.34
CA ASN A 34 12.80 -8.58 29.77
C ASN A 34 11.55 -9.30 30.30
N PRO A 35 11.21 -9.21 31.61
CA PRO A 35 9.94 -9.67 32.13
C PRO A 35 8.92 -8.51 32.09
N ALA A 36 7.88 -8.64 31.28
CA ALA A 36 6.79 -7.66 31.17
C ALA A 36 5.42 -8.36 31.14
N GLU A 37 5.16 -9.09 32.22
CA GLU A 37 3.89 -9.57 32.76
C GLU A 37 2.63 -9.61 31.87
N HIS A 38 2.16 -10.85 31.71
CA HIS A 38 0.84 -11.22 31.27
C HIS A 38 -0.24 -10.70 32.23
N ARG A 39 -1.17 -9.83 31.78
CA ARG A 39 -2.34 -9.43 32.58
C ARG A 39 -3.67 -9.56 31.83
N LEU A 40 -4.23 -10.77 31.82
CA LEU A 40 -5.68 -10.92 31.64
C LEU A 40 -6.42 -10.21 32.78
N SER A 41 -7.40 -9.38 32.46
CA SER A 41 -8.47 -9.00 33.38
C SER A 41 -9.67 -8.42 32.62
N ARG A 42 -10.83 -9.10 32.77
CA ARG A 42 -12.18 -8.55 33.04
C ARG A 42 -12.45 -7.11 32.50
N GLY A 43 -13.40 -6.83 31.62
CA GLY A 43 -14.61 -7.58 31.24
C GLY A 43 -15.88 -6.81 31.60
N LYS A 44 -16.96 -7.00 30.82
CA LYS A 44 -18.23 -6.23 30.81
C LYS A 44 -18.14 -4.81 30.23
N GLY A 45 -19.01 -4.54 29.24
CA GLY A 45 -19.15 -3.25 28.55
C GLY A 45 -20.35 -3.24 27.59
N PHE A 46 -21.42 -3.97 27.92
CA PHE A 46 -22.59 -4.16 27.07
C PHE A 46 -23.59 -3.02 27.25
N CYS A 47 -23.48 -1.98 26.42
CA CYS A 47 -24.41 -0.85 26.39
C CYS A 47 -25.56 -1.05 25.40
N LEU A 48 -26.39 -2.06 25.63
CA LEU A 48 -27.70 -2.17 24.99
C LEU A 48 -28.66 -1.14 25.62
N SER A 49 -28.90 -0.02 24.95
CA SER A 49 -29.84 1.01 25.43
C SER A 49 -31.01 1.23 24.48
N LYS A 50 -32.01 0.34 24.62
CA LYS A 50 -33.45 0.60 24.50
C LYS A 50 -33.99 1.18 23.18
N ILE A 51 -34.64 0.30 22.43
CA ILE A 51 -35.79 0.63 21.58
C ILE A 51 -36.82 1.42 22.40
N THR A 52 -37.26 2.58 21.90
CA THR A 52 -38.46 3.28 22.39
C THR A 52 -39.49 3.38 21.27
N LYS A 53 -40.68 2.84 21.51
CA LYS A 53 -41.76 2.70 20.53
C LYS A 53 -42.80 3.81 20.71
N SER A 54 -42.90 4.72 19.75
CA SER A 54 -43.99 5.70 19.63
C SER A 54 -44.34 5.87 18.15
N GLY A 55 -45.54 5.49 17.75
CA GLY A 55 -46.05 5.70 16.39
C GLY A 55 -47.11 6.79 16.35
N GLY A 56 -47.32 7.45 15.20
CA GLY A 56 -48.30 8.55 15.13
C GLY A 56 -48.35 9.36 13.83
N ARG A 57 -48.75 8.73 12.73
CA ARG A 57 -49.74 9.25 11.76
C ARG A 57 -49.45 10.53 10.92
N GLU A 58 -49.48 10.34 9.60
CA GLU A 58 -49.90 11.24 8.49
C GLU A 58 -49.44 12.72 8.41
N GLY A 59 -48.70 13.04 7.33
CA GLY A 59 -49.32 13.78 6.21
C GLY A 59 -48.92 15.25 5.95
N GLY A 60 -48.54 15.54 4.70
CA GLY A 60 -48.82 16.86 4.08
C GLY A 60 -47.65 17.63 3.46
N LYS A 61 -47.73 17.82 2.13
CA LYS A 61 -47.24 18.97 1.32
C LYS A 61 -45.84 19.55 1.63
N VAL A 62 -44.90 19.31 0.71
CA VAL A 62 -43.73 20.19 0.54
C VAL A 62 -44.13 21.38 -0.35
N ALA A 63 -43.73 22.59 0.02
CA ALA A 63 -43.89 23.81 -0.76
C ALA A 63 -42.57 24.61 -0.77
N GLU A 64 -42.49 25.62 -1.62
CA GLU A 64 -41.26 26.25 -2.12
C GLU A 64 -40.53 27.17 -1.11
N SER A 65 -39.19 27.14 -1.16
CA SER A 65 -38.18 28.18 -0.85
C SER A 65 -38.42 29.24 0.26
N PRO A 66 -37.36 29.54 1.05
CA PRO A 66 -36.46 30.61 0.60
C PRO A 66 -34.96 30.34 0.79
N SER A 67 -34.15 31.17 0.14
CA SER A 67 -32.70 31.25 0.30
C SER A 67 -32.26 31.99 1.56
N ASP A 68 -31.17 31.56 2.18
CA ASP A 68 -30.31 32.44 2.98
C ASP A 68 -28.82 32.20 2.63
N SER A 69 -28.02 33.27 2.65
CA SER A 69 -26.69 33.36 2.03
C SER A 69 -25.58 33.50 3.07
N SER A 70 -25.41 32.49 3.93
CA SER A 70 -24.18 32.36 4.72
C SER A 70 -23.15 31.52 3.95
N ALA A 71 -22.09 32.17 3.47
CA ALA A 71 -21.06 31.48 2.68
C ALA A 71 -20.27 30.48 3.55
N PRO A 72 -20.39 29.16 3.34
CA PRO A 72 -19.56 28.21 4.08
C PRO A 72 -18.12 28.37 3.59
N CYS A 73 -17.19 28.67 4.51
CA CYS A 73 -15.77 28.62 4.19
C CYS A 73 -15.47 27.22 3.62
N ARG A 74 -15.02 27.14 2.35
CA ARG A 74 -15.12 25.94 1.51
C ARG A 74 -14.10 24.82 1.84
N ARG A 75 -13.82 24.65 3.13
CA ARG A 75 -13.00 23.60 3.76
C ARG A 75 -13.87 22.41 4.20
N SER A 76 -14.69 21.90 3.27
CA SER A 76 -15.49 20.68 3.42
C SER A 76 -15.19 19.68 2.29
N ARG A 77 -13.92 19.58 1.91
CA ARG A 77 -13.39 18.51 1.06
C ARG A 77 -12.61 17.48 1.87
N SER A 78 -13.34 16.69 2.67
CA SER A 78 -12.95 15.30 2.97
C SER A 78 -13.15 14.47 1.70
N THR A 79 -12.40 14.83 0.67
CA THR A 79 -12.52 14.30 -0.69
C THR A 79 -11.26 13.50 -0.94
N TYR A 80 -11.44 12.22 -1.25
CA TYR A 80 -10.43 11.21 -1.54
C TYR A 80 -9.16 11.77 -2.18
N THR A 81 -7.98 11.27 -1.76
CA THR A 81 -6.71 11.62 -2.40
C THR A 81 -6.76 11.37 -3.91
N PRO A 82 -5.97 12.08 -4.74
CA PRO A 82 -6.00 11.87 -6.19
C PRO A 82 -5.72 10.42 -6.64
N LEU A 83 -5.02 9.64 -5.80
CA LEU A 83 -4.82 8.20 -6.00
C LEU A 83 -6.10 7.40 -5.69
N GLU A 84 -6.72 7.64 -4.54
CA GLU A 84 -7.99 6.99 -4.15
C GLU A 84 -9.11 7.27 -5.17
N GLN A 85 -9.18 8.48 -5.74
CA GLN A 85 -10.13 8.83 -6.81
C GLN A 85 -9.98 7.91 -8.04
N GLN A 86 -8.76 7.78 -8.58
CA GLN A 86 -8.47 6.84 -9.67
C GLN A 86 -8.80 5.40 -9.31
N VAL A 87 -8.52 4.97 -8.07
CA VAL A 87 -8.81 3.60 -7.62
C VAL A 87 -10.32 3.34 -7.59
N LEU A 88 -11.14 4.32 -7.14
CA LEU A 88 -12.59 4.22 -7.17
C LEU A 88 -13.14 4.12 -8.60
N GLU A 89 -12.67 4.96 -9.52
CA GLU A 89 -13.03 4.90 -10.95
C GLU A 89 -12.71 3.52 -11.55
N LEU A 90 -11.49 3.02 -11.31
CA LEU A 90 -11.03 1.73 -11.81
C LEU A 90 -11.76 0.54 -11.15
N LYS A 91 -12.21 0.67 -9.90
CA LYS A 91 -13.01 -0.35 -9.18
C LYS A 91 -14.47 -0.34 -9.64
N GLN A 92 -15.03 0.81 -9.99
CA GLN A 92 -16.39 0.92 -10.53
C GLN A 92 -16.53 0.15 -11.87
N GLN A 93 -15.47 0.12 -12.68
CA GLN A 93 -15.35 -0.68 -13.92
C GLN A 93 -15.15 -2.19 -13.69
N GLN A 94 -14.56 -2.58 -12.55
CA GLN A 94 -14.03 -3.93 -12.29
C GLN A 94 -14.32 -4.35 -10.84
N LYS A 95 -15.61 -4.49 -10.49
CA LYS A 95 -16.04 -4.76 -9.11
C LYS A 95 -15.55 -6.12 -8.60
N ASP A 96 -15.77 -7.18 -9.38
CA ASP A 96 -15.51 -8.60 -9.04
C ASP A 96 -14.02 -9.00 -9.03
N VAL A 97 -13.10 -8.04 -9.04
CA VAL A 97 -11.66 -8.25 -9.24
C VAL A 97 -10.88 -7.58 -8.12
N LEU A 98 -9.96 -8.31 -7.49
CA LEU A 98 -9.02 -7.77 -6.51
C LEU A 98 -7.99 -6.88 -7.22
N LEU A 99 -7.94 -5.59 -6.86
CA LEU A 99 -7.16 -4.59 -7.57
C LEU A 99 -5.76 -4.39 -6.95
N ALA A 100 -4.74 -4.94 -7.60
CA ALA A 100 -3.34 -4.71 -7.25
C ALA A 100 -2.84 -3.44 -7.97
N VAL A 101 -2.72 -2.33 -7.23
CA VAL A 101 -2.40 -1.00 -7.79
C VAL A 101 -0.92 -0.68 -7.61
N GLU A 102 -0.18 -0.49 -8.71
CA GLU A 102 1.22 -0.09 -8.66
C GLU A 102 1.39 1.33 -8.08
N CYS A 103 2.25 1.43 -7.07
CA CYS A 103 2.59 2.65 -6.32
C CYS A 103 4.11 2.75 -6.15
N GLY A 104 4.83 2.83 -7.27
CA GLY A 104 6.30 2.81 -7.29
C GLY A 104 6.84 1.42 -6.98
N TYR A 105 7.69 1.29 -5.96
CA TYR A 105 8.35 0.02 -5.59
C TYR A 105 7.43 -1.04 -4.96
N LYS A 106 6.14 -0.74 -4.79
CA LYS A 106 5.15 -1.62 -4.13
C LYS A 106 3.77 -1.54 -4.79
N TYR A 107 3.06 -2.65 -4.75
CA TYR A 107 1.63 -2.72 -5.03
C TYR A 107 0.84 -2.44 -3.75
N ARG A 108 -0.29 -1.75 -3.88
CA ARG A 108 -1.28 -1.52 -2.82
C ARG A 108 -2.63 -2.12 -3.23
N PHE A 109 -3.34 -2.66 -2.25
CA PHE A 109 -4.78 -2.95 -2.35
C PHE A 109 -5.52 -1.95 -1.45
N PHE A 110 -6.80 -1.70 -1.74
CA PHE A 110 -7.61 -0.69 -1.06
C PHE A 110 -8.99 -1.23 -0.69
N GLY A 111 -9.50 -0.86 0.49
CA GLY A 111 -10.83 -1.22 0.98
C GLY A 111 -11.00 -2.73 1.18
N GLU A 112 -12.11 -3.28 0.73
CA GLU A 112 -12.46 -4.71 0.79
C GLU A 112 -11.35 -5.60 0.18
N ASP A 113 -10.73 -5.16 -0.92
CA ASP A 113 -9.64 -5.90 -1.57
C ASP A 113 -8.41 -6.03 -0.65
N ALA A 114 -8.16 -5.03 0.19
CA ALA A 114 -7.08 -5.07 1.16
C ALA A 114 -7.37 -6.01 2.33
N GLU A 115 -8.63 -6.15 2.74
CA GLU A 115 -9.04 -7.11 3.75
C GLU A 115 -8.99 -8.56 3.23
N ILE A 116 -9.46 -8.81 2.02
CA ILE A 116 -9.39 -10.14 1.40
C ILE A 116 -7.92 -10.53 1.20
N ALA A 117 -7.10 -9.62 0.66
CA ALA A 117 -5.67 -9.86 0.55
C ALA A 117 -4.98 -10.05 1.91
N ALA A 118 -5.40 -9.36 2.97
CA ALA A 118 -4.90 -9.57 4.33
C ALA A 118 -5.21 -10.98 4.86
N LYS A 119 -6.47 -11.43 4.69
CA LYS A 119 -6.97 -12.74 5.13
C LYS A 119 -6.24 -13.88 4.41
N GLU A 120 -6.25 -13.90 3.07
CA GLU A 120 -5.64 -15.01 2.30
C GLU A 120 -4.10 -15.01 2.36
N LEU A 121 -3.46 -13.83 2.30
CA LEU A 121 -1.99 -13.74 2.24
C LEU A 121 -1.32 -13.69 3.61
N ASN A 122 -2.11 -13.57 4.69
CA ASN A 122 -1.64 -13.41 6.07
C ASN A 122 -0.71 -12.18 6.21
N ILE A 123 -1.18 -11.03 5.72
CA ILE A 123 -0.47 -9.74 5.75
C ILE A 123 -1.29 -8.69 6.50
N THR A 124 -0.64 -7.80 7.25
CA THR A 124 -1.31 -6.77 8.05
C THR A 124 -1.98 -5.72 7.16
N CYS A 125 -3.30 -5.57 7.28
CA CYS A 125 -4.03 -4.38 6.83
C CYS A 125 -4.06 -3.31 7.92
N HIS A 126 -4.16 -2.04 7.52
CA HIS A 126 -4.33 -0.89 8.40
C HIS A 126 -5.17 0.18 7.71
N LEU A 127 -5.79 1.08 8.48
CA LEU A 127 -6.47 2.25 7.93
C LEU A 127 -5.43 3.26 7.45
N ASP A 128 -5.47 3.62 6.17
CA ASP A 128 -4.69 4.70 5.57
C ASP A 128 -5.68 5.64 4.83
N HIS A 129 -5.72 6.90 5.27
CA HIS A 129 -6.72 7.89 4.85
C HIS A 129 -8.16 7.38 4.95
N ASN A 130 -8.79 7.00 3.84
CA ASN A 130 -10.20 6.63 3.80
C ASN A 130 -10.45 5.11 3.70
N PHE A 131 -9.40 4.29 3.56
CA PHE A 131 -9.54 2.86 3.25
C PHE A 131 -8.63 1.97 4.10
N MET A 132 -9.04 0.70 4.26
CA MET A 132 -8.06 -0.36 4.56
C MET A 132 -7.02 -0.43 3.45
N THR A 133 -5.74 -0.51 3.83
CA THR A 133 -4.61 -0.72 2.93
C THR A 133 -3.82 -1.93 3.39
N CYS A 134 -3.43 -2.77 2.43
CA CYS A 134 -2.28 -3.66 2.57
C CYS A 134 -1.34 -3.43 1.37
N SER A 135 -0.07 -3.81 1.49
CA SER A 135 0.92 -3.56 0.42
C SER A 135 1.97 -4.66 0.30
N ILE A 136 2.47 -4.86 -0.92
CA ILE A 136 3.35 -5.96 -1.31
C ILE A 136 4.48 -5.40 -2.18
N PRO A 137 5.77 -5.72 -1.94
CA PRO A 137 6.87 -5.26 -2.79
C PRO A 137 6.80 -5.88 -4.19
N THR A 138 7.16 -5.11 -5.22
CA THR A 138 7.00 -5.50 -6.64
C THR A 138 7.53 -6.89 -6.97
N HIS A 139 8.74 -7.23 -6.53
CA HIS A 139 9.38 -8.54 -6.82
C HIS A 139 8.62 -9.75 -6.23
N ARG A 140 7.74 -9.55 -5.25
CA ARG A 140 6.93 -10.62 -4.64
C ARG A 140 5.56 -10.79 -5.29
N LEU A 141 5.11 -9.85 -6.13
CA LEU A 141 3.74 -9.80 -6.65
C LEU A 141 3.25 -11.17 -7.14
N PHE A 142 4.00 -11.82 -8.03
CA PHE A 142 3.63 -13.11 -8.62
C PHE A 142 3.37 -14.22 -7.59
N VAL A 143 4.10 -14.24 -6.47
CA VAL A 143 3.89 -15.22 -5.39
C VAL A 143 2.53 -15.02 -4.73
N HIS A 144 2.16 -13.76 -4.50
CA HIS A 144 0.89 -13.40 -3.86
C HIS A 144 -0.31 -13.48 -4.84
N VAL A 145 -0.13 -13.11 -6.10
CA VAL A 145 -1.13 -13.30 -7.17
C VAL A 145 -1.45 -14.79 -7.35
N ARG A 146 -0.44 -15.66 -7.46
CA ARG A 146 -0.67 -17.12 -7.58
C ARG A 146 -1.41 -17.72 -6.38
N ARG A 147 -1.15 -17.22 -5.16
CA ARG A 147 -1.95 -17.57 -3.97
C ARG A 147 -3.41 -17.13 -4.15
N LEU A 148 -3.68 -15.82 -4.30
CA LEU A 148 -5.05 -15.29 -4.43
C LEU A 148 -5.88 -16.01 -5.51
N VAL A 149 -5.27 -16.35 -6.64
CA VAL A 149 -5.95 -17.09 -7.72
C VAL A 149 -6.15 -18.58 -7.39
N SER A 150 -5.28 -19.18 -6.56
CA SER A 150 -5.48 -20.54 -6.02
C SER A 150 -6.70 -20.59 -5.07
N HIS A 151 -6.93 -19.52 -4.28
CA HIS A 151 -8.15 -19.30 -3.49
C HIS A 151 -9.39 -18.95 -4.36
N GLY A 152 -9.23 -18.85 -5.69
CA GLY A 152 -10.32 -18.65 -6.65
C GLY A 152 -10.62 -17.19 -7.01
N HIS A 153 -9.91 -16.21 -6.43
CA HIS A 153 -10.14 -14.80 -6.74
C HIS A 153 -9.59 -14.40 -8.12
N LYS A 154 -10.29 -13.50 -8.81
CA LYS A 154 -9.77 -12.80 -9.99
C LYS A 154 -8.87 -11.66 -9.50
N VAL A 155 -7.67 -11.53 -10.05
CA VAL A 155 -6.70 -10.49 -9.62
C VAL A 155 -6.29 -9.63 -10.81
N GLY A 156 -6.55 -8.32 -10.72
CA GLY A 156 -6.22 -7.34 -11.76
C GLY A 156 -5.01 -6.51 -11.36
N VAL A 157 -3.95 -6.53 -12.16
CA VAL A 157 -2.75 -5.72 -11.93
C VAL A 157 -2.84 -4.44 -12.75
N LYS A 158 -2.80 -3.30 -12.06
CA LYS A 158 -2.78 -1.95 -12.66
C LYS A 158 -1.33 -1.49 -12.76
N GLN A 159 -0.87 -1.27 -13.98
CA GLN A 159 0.45 -0.66 -14.25
C GLN A 159 0.31 0.86 -14.30
N THR A 160 1.36 1.56 -13.87
CA THR A 160 1.48 3.01 -13.92
C THR A 160 2.31 3.44 -15.13
N GLU A 161 2.03 4.61 -15.70
CA GLU A 161 2.88 5.22 -16.74
C GLU A 161 4.36 5.27 -16.31
N THR A 162 5.27 4.92 -17.20
CA THR A 162 6.71 4.88 -16.88
C THR A 162 7.25 6.28 -16.61
N SER A 163 7.97 6.47 -15.49
CA SER A 163 8.48 7.79 -15.07
C SER A 163 9.31 8.51 -16.13
N ALA A 164 10.04 7.79 -16.99
CA ALA A 164 10.77 8.37 -18.12
C ALA A 164 9.83 9.05 -19.13
N LEU A 165 8.81 8.32 -19.63
CA LEU A 165 7.83 8.83 -20.59
C LEU A 165 7.12 10.08 -20.06
N LYS A 166 6.77 10.06 -18.77
CA LYS A 166 6.11 11.18 -18.11
C LYS A 166 7.03 12.38 -17.86
N ALA A 167 8.30 12.16 -17.55
CA ALA A 167 9.28 13.24 -17.39
C ALA A 167 9.55 13.97 -18.72
N SER A 168 9.53 13.26 -19.86
CA SER A 168 9.56 13.84 -21.20
C SER A 168 8.22 14.43 -21.66
N GLY A 169 7.11 14.12 -20.97
CA GLY A 169 5.76 14.52 -21.37
C GLY A 169 5.33 15.89 -20.83
N THR A 170 4.39 16.52 -21.52
CA THR A 170 3.73 17.76 -21.07
C THR A 170 3.06 17.63 -19.70
N ASN A 171 2.66 16.40 -19.31
CA ASN A 171 1.96 16.08 -18.07
C ASN A 171 2.88 15.89 -16.84
N ARG A 172 4.17 16.24 -16.91
CA ARG A 172 5.17 15.97 -15.85
C ARG A 172 4.74 16.26 -14.41
N ASN A 173 3.91 17.28 -14.18
CA ASN A 173 3.50 17.75 -12.84
C ASN A 173 2.21 17.10 -12.26
N ALA A 174 1.38 16.39 -13.03
CA ALA A 174 0.11 15.85 -12.54
C ALA A 174 0.29 14.51 -11.80
N LEU A 175 -0.80 13.82 -11.42
CA LEU A 175 -0.71 12.41 -11.02
C LEU A 175 -0.40 11.51 -12.23
N PHE A 176 0.17 10.32 -12.02
CA PHE A 176 0.34 9.35 -13.10
C PHE A 176 -1.02 8.75 -13.50
N SER A 177 -1.25 8.47 -14.78
CA SER A 177 -2.39 7.65 -15.20
C SER A 177 -2.11 6.16 -14.93
N ARG A 178 -3.19 5.38 -14.78
CA ARG A 178 -3.16 3.96 -14.44
C ARG A 178 -4.29 3.25 -15.17
N GLN A 179 -3.98 2.10 -15.77
CA GLN A 179 -4.93 1.32 -16.56
C GLN A 179 -4.84 -0.17 -16.18
N LEU A 180 -5.81 -0.99 -16.61
CA LEU A 180 -5.69 -2.45 -16.46
C LEU A 180 -4.64 -2.95 -17.44
N SER A 181 -3.57 -3.56 -16.93
CA SER A 181 -2.52 -4.15 -17.75
C SER A 181 -2.76 -5.65 -17.91
N THR A 182 -2.89 -6.38 -16.81
CA THR A 182 -3.15 -7.82 -16.82
C THR A 182 -4.24 -8.23 -15.82
N LEU A 183 -4.98 -9.29 -16.16
CA LEU A 183 -6.00 -9.90 -15.30
C LEU A 183 -5.70 -11.40 -15.20
N TYR A 184 -5.49 -11.87 -13.97
CA TYR A 184 -5.16 -13.25 -13.66
C TYR A 184 -6.40 -14.00 -13.14
N THR A 185 -6.66 -15.15 -13.76
CA THR A 185 -7.66 -16.13 -13.32
C THR A 185 -7.05 -17.53 -13.32
N LYS A 186 -7.77 -18.51 -12.77
CA LYS A 186 -7.29 -19.90 -12.65
C LYS A 186 -7.03 -20.60 -13.99
N SER A 187 -7.61 -20.11 -15.10
CA SER A 187 -7.31 -20.57 -16.46
C SER A 187 -6.24 -19.75 -17.18
N THR A 188 -5.85 -18.59 -16.64
CA THR A 188 -4.86 -17.66 -17.24
C THR A 188 -3.47 -17.81 -16.63
N LEU A 189 -3.36 -18.41 -15.43
CA LEU A 189 -2.08 -18.74 -14.79
C LEU A 189 -1.63 -20.16 -15.13
N THR A 190 -0.97 -20.29 -16.29
CA THR A 190 -0.07 -21.39 -16.62
C THR A 190 1.27 -21.20 -15.92
#